data_AF-W0E2T8-F1
#
_entry.id   AF-W0E2T8-F1
#
_cell.length_a   1.000
_cell.length_b   1.000
_cell.length_c   1.000
_cell.angle_alpha   90.00
_cell.angle_beta   90.00
_cell.angle_gamma   90.00
#
_symmetry.space_group_name_H-M   'P 1'
#
loop_
_entity.id
_entity.type
_entity.pdbx_description
1 polymer ?
#
loop_
_entity_poly.entity_id
_entity_poly.type
_entity_poly.pdbx_seq_one_letter_code
_entity_poly.pdbx_strand_id
1 'polypeptide(L)'
;MPVLARSRARLRRLLEGPETSRQRVAAVLLDDPALALQALYRANAVPHRHFRAEVATLEDAVHMLGESGLTCLLDEVVEAERQLEGNRLRAYRHAMARGVLAGALAADWASCGRDMFPAEVAAAALLHTLGEFVLLAVGDRRIRRYLQLVYLHHVLPHEADYVALSDSLGTLGYRLACRWALPEMVRESMRPHNAAHSRLLGAMLANQMARDACSGWRHPLLGRDLWLASELLELSPDALTLRVNRVLALMRERHPVLAETALTPLPTPARAPSVWDLRVPYQAPFCLAPRGDELARCRCRLEREQGGSDERLLTTLLYGLHRGLGLNRVAFFTCAPGDRTLSPQLFVGSEFEPGFNQGGWRHRARALLDELLEAPGVVRVGDGGTIALPDELAERLGVDAFLAMPLWRGGAVLGLVYADRRSVCCHLDAGVETQFAALVLWTSELLSRASGEIS
;
A
#
# COMPACT_ATOMS: atom_id res chain seq x y z
N MET A 1 -3.83 -4.69 -19.98
CA MET A 1 -2.41 -4.70 -19.54
C MET A 1 -1.68 -5.73 -20.39
N PRO A 2 -0.59 -5.36 -21.08
CA PRO A 2 0.06 -6.27 -22.02
C PRO A 2 0.90 -7.35 -21.31
N VAL A 3 0.91 -8.56 -21.85
CA VAL A 3 1.64 -9.72 -21.28
C VAL A 3 3.07 -9.76 -21.80
N LEU A 4 4.01 -10.32 -21.04
CA LEU A 4 5.37 -10.47 -21.55
C LEU A 4 5.41 -11.58 -22.62
N ALA A 5 6.03 -11.31 -23.77
CA ALA A 5 6.10 -12.27 -24.88
C ALA A 5 6.69 -13.62 -24.47
N ARG A 6 7.69 -13.61 -23.58
CA ARG A 6 8.30 -14.84 -23.04
C ARG A 6 7.29 -15.71 -22.28
N SER A 7 6.40 -15.09 -21.51
CA SER A 7 5.43 -15.78 -20.65
C SER A 7 4.30 -16.34 -21.50
N ARG A 8 3.81 -15.57 -22.48
CA ARG A 8 2.86 -16.04 -23.49
C ARG A 8 3.40 -17.25 -24.25
N ALA A 9 4.63 -17.18 -24.74
CA ALA A 9 5.26 -18.28 -25.48
C ALA A 9 5.44 -19.53 -24.61
N ARG A 10 5.85 -19.37 -23.34
CA ARG A 10 6.01 -20.47 -22.40
C ARG A 10 4.67 -21.14 -22.06
N LEU A 11 3.62 -20.34 -21.83
CA LEU A 11 2.29 -20.87 -21.55
C LEU A 11 1.72 -21.60 -22.78
N ARG A 12 1.87 -21.04 -23.98
CA ARG A 12 1.43 -21.69 -25.24
C ARG A 12 2.07 -23.08 -25.42
N ARG A 13 3.40 -23.17 -25.30
CA ARG A 13 4.12 -24.45 -25.38
C ARG A 13 3.68 -25.45 -24.32
N LEU A 14 3.33 -24.97 -23.13
CA LEU A 14 2.87 -25.83 -22.05
C LEU A 14 1.49 -26.40 -22.34
N LEU A 15 0.57 -25.61 -22.91
CA LEU A 15 -0.77 -26.05 -23.28
C LEU A 15 -0.76 -27.02 -24.47
N GLU A 16 0.14 -26.81 -25.44
CA GLU A 16 0.31 -27.70 -26.62
C GLU A 16 1.04 -29.01 -26.29
N GLY A 17 1.56 -29.17 -25.07
CA GLY A 17 2.35 -30.33 -24.65
C GLY A 17 1.49 -31.53 -24.21
N PRO A 18 2.05 -32.75 -24.21
CA PRO A 18 1.32 -33.98 -23.89
C PRO A 18 0.95 -34.13 -22.39
N GLU A 19 1.58 -33.37 -21.49
CA GLU A 19 1.31 -33.40 -20.04
C GLU A 19 1.17 -32.00 -19.42
N THR A 20 -0.03 -31.43 -19.54
CA THR A 20 -0.38 -30.13 -18.97
C THR A 20 -0.84 -30.28 -17.51
N SER A 21 0.09 -30.19 -16.55
CA SER A 21 -0.27 -30.11 -15.13
C SER A 21 -0.77 -28.71 -14.76
N ARG A 22 -1.91 -28.63 -14.04
CA ARG A 22 -2.49 -27.37 -13.55
C ARG A 22 -1.51 -26.55 -12.72
N GLN A 23 -0.72 -27.20 -11.88
CA GLN A 23 0.30 -26.56 -11.06
C GLN A 23 1.41 -25.92 -11.92
N ARG A 24 1.81 -26.59 -13.00
CA ARG A 24 2.80 -26.04 -13.94
C ARG A 24 2.25 -24.81 -14.66
N VAL A 25 0.98 -24.85 -15.05
CA VAL A 25 0.30 -23.70 -15.68
C VAL A 25 0.22 -22.53 -14.70
N ALA A 26 -0.26 -22.77 -13.48
CA ALA A 26 -0.35 -21.74 -12.44
C ALA A 26 1.02 -21.12 -12.13
N ALA A 27 2.09 -21.92 -12.11
CA ALA A 27 3.46 -21.41 -11.93
C ALA A 27 3.90 -20.47 -13.07
N VAL A 28 3.48 -20.72 -14.32
CA VAL A 28 3.74 -19.81 -15.44
C VAL A 28 2.91 -18.53 -15.32
N LEU A 29 1.67 -18.62 -14.84
CA LEU A 29 0.84 -17.43 -14.57
C LEU A 29 1.46 -16.56 -13.47
N LEU A 30 2.00 -17.16 -12.40
CA LEU A 30 2.71 -16.46 -11.33
C LEU A 30 3.99 -15.75 -11.81
N ASP A 31 4.56 -16.15 -12.96
CA ASP A 31 5.74 -15.50 -13.56
C ASP A 31 5.41 -14.23 -14.36
N ASP A 32 4.13 -13.86 -14.47
CA ASP A 32 3.69 -12.69 -15.21
C ASP A 32 2.44 -12.08 -14.58
N PRO A 33 2.56 -10.94 -13.87
CA PRO A 33 1.42 -10.26 -13.26
C PRO A 33 0.26 -9.97 -14.23
N ALA A 34 0.51 -9.81 -15.54
CA ALA A 34 -0.53 -9.53 -16.52
C ALA A 34 -1.28 -10.80 -16.89
N LEU A 35 -0.58 -11.94 -17.06
CA LEU A 35 -1.26 -13.22 -17.24
C LEU A 35 -2.05 -13.62 -16.00
N ALA A 36 -1.46 -13.48 -14.80
CA ALA A 36 -2.16 -13.73 -13.54
C ALA A 36 -3.44 -12.89 -13.41
N LEU A 37 -3.34 -11.59 -13.68
CA LEU A 37 -4.48 -10.68 -13.70
C LEU A 37 -5.56 -11.15 -14.69
N GLN A 38 -5.18 -11.46 -15.93
CA GLN A 38 -6.13 -11.88 -16.97
C GLN A 38 -6.80 -13.20 -16.62
N ALA A 39 -6.08 -14.15 -16.04
CA ALA A 39 -6.64 -15.43 -15.61
C ALA A 39 -7.66 -15.25 -14.49
N LEU A 40 -7.31 -14.52 -13.41
CA LEU A 40 -8.23 -14.24 -12.30
C LEU A 40 -9.46 -13.45 -12.76
N TYR A 41 -9.25 -12.41 -13.58
CA TYR A 41 -10.32 -11.58 -14.12
C TYR A 41 -11.33 -12.41 -14.93
N ARG A 42 -10.84 -13.24 -15.87
CA ARG A 42 -11.72 -14.07 -16.71
C ARG A 42 -12.42 -15.16 -15.90
N ALA A 43 -11.72 -15.80 -14.98
CA ALA A 43 -12.29 -16.85 -14.16
C ALA A 43 -13.45 -16.32 -13.29
N ASN A 44 -13.31 -15.12 -12.72
CA ASN A 44 -14.35 -14.47 -11.93
C ASN A 44 -15.46 -13.81 -12.78
N ALA A 45 -15.28 -13.69 -14.09
CA ALA A 45 -16.31 -13.20 -15.01
C ALA A 45 -17.29 -14.30 -15.45
N VAL A 46 -16.99 -15.59 -15.21
CA VAL A 46 -17.85 -16.71 -15.57
C VAL A 46 -19.08 -16.74 -14.64
N PRO A 47 -20.32 -16.66 -15.15
CA PRO A 47 -21.51 -16.69 -14.31
C PRO A 47 -21.67 -18.04 -13.61
N HIS A 48 -21.72 -18.04 -12.28
CA HIS A 48 -21.94 -19.25 -11.50
C HIS A 48 -23.44 -19.43 -11.16
N ARG A 49 -24.06 -20.53 -11.62
CA ARG A 49 -25.50 -20.81 -11.38
C ARG A 49 -25.83 -21.25 -9.95
N HIS A 50 -24.89 -21.88 -9.24
CA HIS A 50 -25.16 -22.52 -7.93
C HIS A 50 -24.10 -22.27 -6.85
N PHE A 51 -23.01 -21.53 -7.16
CA PHE A 51 -21.91 -21.31 -6.23
C PHE A 51 -21.45 -19.86 -6.32
N ARG A 52 -21.44 -19.14 -5.20
CA ARG A 52 -21.03 -17.71 -5.16
C ARG A 52 -19.59 -17.51 -4.73
N ALA A 53 -18.77 -18.57 -4.64
CA ALA A 53 -17.39 -18.40 -4.20
C ALA A 53 -16.55 -17.74 -5.29
N GLU A 54 -15.75 -16.78 -4.86
CA GLU A 54 -14.77 -16.08 -5.68
C GLU A 54 -13.62 -17.03 -6.04
N VAL A 55 -13.11 -16.93 -7.27
CA VAL A 55 -11.91 -17.65 -7.70
C VAL A 55 -10.69 -16.89 -7.20
N ALA A 56 -10.17 -17.29 -6.04
CA ALA A 56 -9.11 -16.57 -5.32
C ALA A 56 -7.68 -16.95 -5.73
N THR A 57 -7.47 -18.17 -6.23
CA THR A 57 -6.13 -18.68 -6.60
C THR A 57 -5.96 -18.85 -8.11
N LEU A 58 -4.71 -18.85 -8.57
CA LEU A 58 -4.40 -19.11 -9.98
C LEU A 58 -4.61 -20.57 -10.35
N GLU A 59 -4.51 -21.52 -9.41
CA GLU A 59 -4.82 -22.92 -9.66
C GLU A 59 -6.31 -23.11 -9.92
N ASP A 60 -7.17 -22.46 -9.13
CA ASP A 60 -8.61 -22.46 -9.34
C ASP A 60 -8.99 -21.74 -10.63
N ALA A 61 -8.30 -20.65 -10.98
CA ALA A 61 -8.50 -19.97 -12.25
C ALA A 61 -8.14 -20.87 -13.45
N VAL A 62 -7.02 -21.60 -13.37
CA VAL A 62 -6.64 -22.59 -14.39
C VAL A 62 -7.69 -23.70 -14.48
N HIS A 63 -8.20 -24.18 -13.35
CA HIS A 63 -9.25 -25.19 -13.33
C HIS A 63 -10.55 -24.69 -13.98
N MET A 64 -10.97 -23.48 -13.64
CA MET A 64 -12.22 -22.86 -14.12
C MET A 64 -12.16 -22.53 -15.62
N LEU A 65 -11.04 -21.99 -16.10
CA LEU A 65 -10.87 -21.63 -17.51
C LEU A 65 -10.65 -22.86 -18.39
N GLY A 66 -9.98 -23.89 -17.86
CA GLY A 66 -9.54 -25.05 -18.64
C GLY A 66 -8.59 -24.67 -19.77
N GLU A 67 -8.21 -25.67 -20.57
CA GLU A 67 -7.25 -25.48 -21.67
C GLU A 67 -7.80 -24.55 -22.77
N SER A 68 -9.06 -24.72 -23.16
CA SER A 68 -9.70 -23.89 -24.19
C SER A 68 -9.81 -22.42 -23.76
N GLY A 69 -10.17 -22.15 -22.49
CA GLY A 69 -10.25 -20.80 -21.97
C GLY A 69 -8.89 -20.12 -21.86
N LEU A 70 -7.84 -20.88 -21.50
CA LEU A 70 -6.46 -20.38 -21.47
C LEU A 70 -5.91 -20.13 -22.88
N THR A 71 -6.25 -20.98 -23.86
CA THR A 71 -5.87 -20.77 -25.26
C THR A 71 -6.53 -19.50 -25.80
N CYS A 72 -7.83 -19.32 -25.56
CA CYS A 72 -8.56 -18.09 -25.90
C CYS A 72 -7.93 -16.86 -25.24
N LEU A 73 -7.56 -16.95 -23.95
CA LEU A 73 -6.81 -15.89 -23.27
C LEU A 73 -5.52 -15.53 -24.02
N LEU A 74 -4.73 -16.53 -24.43
CA LEU A 74 -3.47 -16.30 -25.13
C LEU A 74 -3.64 -15.66 -26.51
N ASP A 75 -4.80 -15.83 -27.16
CA ASP A 75 -5.07 -15.26 -28.48
C ASP A 75 -5.52 -13.80 -28.40
N GLU A 76 -6.22 -13.43 -27.33
CA GLU A 76 -6.73 -12.07 -27.13
C GLU A 76 -5.71 -11.11 -26.48
N VAL A 77 -4.74 -11.63 -25.72
CA VAL A 77 -3.74 -10.78 -25.05
C VAL A 77 -2.72 -10.20 -26.04
N VAL A 78 -2.35 -8.94 -25.79
CA VAL A 78 -1.28 -8.26 -26.54
C VAL A 78 0.04 -8.36 -25.79
N GLU A 79 1.13 -8.58 -26.53
CA GLU A 79 2.49 -8.63 -26.00
C GLU A 79 3.04 -7.23 -25.70
N ALA A 80 3.69 -7.06 -24.55
CA ALA A 80 4.29 -5.81 -24.11
C ALA A 80 5.37 -5.34 -25.10
N GLU A 81 6.16 -6.27 -25.62
CA GLU A 81 7.19 -6.03 -26.63
C GLU A 81 6.66 -5.50 -27.97
N ARG A 82 5.36 -5.64 -28.25
CA ARG A 82 4.72 -5.10 -29.45
C ARG A 82 4.11 -3.71 -29.24
N GLN A 83 3.84 -3.32 -28.00
CA GLN A 83 3.17 -2.05 -27.66
C GLN A 83 4.08 -1.03 -26.98
N LEU A 84 5.14 -1.50 -26.30
CA LEU A 84 6.03 -0.69 -25.50
C LEU A 84 7.45 -0.77 -26.08
N GLU A 85 8.17 0.35 -26.05
CA GLU A 85 9.51 0.45 -26.60
C GLU A 85 10.46 1.17 -25.65
N GLY A 86 11.77 1.00 -25.87
CA GLY A 86 12.85 1.70 -25.18
C GLY A 86 12.73 1.66 -23.65
N ASN A 87 12.90 2.84 -23.02
CA ASN A 87 12.89 2.98 -21.56
C ASN A 87 11.53 2.59 -20.94
N ARG A 88 10.41 2.73 -21.66
CA ARG A 88 9.08 2.36 -21.14
C ARG A 88 8.94 0.84 -21.05
N LEU A 89 9.35 0.11 -22.09
CA LEU A 89 9.36 -1.36 -22.05
C LEU A 89 10.28 -1.87 -20.94
N ARG A 90 11.46 -1.27 -20.79
CA ARG A 90 12.41 -1.61 -19.71
C ARG A 90 11.79 -1.40 -18.33
N ALA A 91 11.23 -0.21 -18.08
CA ALA A 91 10.57 0.10 -16.80
C ALA A 91 9.38 -0.84 -16.52
N TYR A 92 8.58 -1.15 -17.54
CA TYR A 92 7.49 -2.12 -17.42
C TYR A 92 8.00 -3.51 -17.03
N ARG A 93 9.01 -4.05 -17.73
CA ARG A 93 9.60 -5.35 -17.40
C ARG A 93 10.19 -5.39 -15.98
N HIS A 94 10.84 -4.32 -15.54
CA HIS A 94 11.36 -4.20 -14.17
C HIS A 94 10.23 -4.23 -13.14
N ALA A 95 9.15 -3.46 -13.36
CA ALA A 95 8.00 -3.43 -12.48
C ALA A 95 7.33 -4.81 -12.39
N MET A 96 7.13 -5.47 -13.53
CA MET A 96 6.55 -6.82 -13.59
C MET A 96 7.40 -7.84 -12.82
N ALA A 97 8.72 -7.83 -13.02
CA ALA A 97 9.62 -8.73 -12.32
C ALA A 97 9.68 -8.49 -10.82
N ARG A 98 9.59 -7.23 -10.38
CA ARG A 98 9.46 -6.88 -8.96
C ARG A 98 8.14 -7.41 -8.38
N GLY A 99 7.04 -7.34 -9.12
CA GLY A 99 5.78 -7.97 -8.75
C GLY A 99 5.95 -9.48 -8.53
N VAL A 100 6.60 -10.17 -9.47
CA VAL A 100 6.87 -11.61 -9.32
C VAL A 100 7.74 -11.90 -8.09
N LEU A 101 8.76 -11.07 -7.83
CA LEU A 101 9.58 -11.19 -6.62
C LEU A 101 8.75 -11.02 -5.34
N ALA A 102 7.83 -10.04 -5.30
CA ALA A 102 6.92 -9.85 -4.17
C ALA A 102 6.02 -11.08 -3.95
N GLY A 103 5.45 -11.63 -5.03
CA GLY A 103 4.67 -12.87 -4.97
C GLY A 103 5.48 -14.05 -4.42
N ALA A 104 6.73 -14.20 -4.83
CA ALA A 104 7.63 -15.26 -4.35
C ALA A 104 7.99 -15.11 -2.86
N LEU A 105 8.28 -13.88 -2.41
CA LEU A 105 8.53 -13.59 -1.00
C LEU A 105 7.29 -13.91 -0.15
N ALA A 106 6.12 -13.44 -0.58
CA ALA A 106 4.86 -13.70 0.11
C ALA A 106 4.52 -15.20 0.19
N ALA A 107 4.75 -15.95 -0.89
CA ALA A 107 4.55 -17.41 -0.90
C ALA A 107 5.46 -18.12 0.11
N ASP A 108 6.75 -17.75 0.16
CA ASP A 108 7.72 -18.33 1.10
C ASP A 108 7.35 -17.99 2.56
N TRP A 109 6.94 -16.75 2.81
CA TRP A 109 6.55 -16.27 4.13
C TRP A 109 5.26 -16.90 4.64
N ALA A 110 4.23 -16.96 3.79
CA ALA A 110 2.97 -17.61 4.12
C ALA A 110 3.17 -19.11 4.39
N SER A 111 4.06 -19.77 3.64
CA SER A 111 4.43 -21.18 3.91
C SER A 111 5.17 -21.33 5.24
N CYS A 112 6.05 -20.38 5.59
CA CYS A 112 6.76 -20.37 6.87
C CYS A 112 5.80 -20.21 8.06
N GLY A 113 4.84 -19.30 7.94
CA GLY A 113 3.79 -19.05 8.95
C GLY A 113 2.68 -20.09 8.98
N ARG A 114 2.76 -21.16 8.16
CA ARG A 114 1.73 -22.21 8.02
C ARG A 114 0.35 -21.65 7.66
N ASP A 115 0.31 -20.63 6.80
CA ASP A 115 -0.93 -20.11 6.24
C ASP A 115 -1.69 -21.22 5.51
N MET A 116 -3.02 -21.20 5.62
CA MET A 116 -3.89 -22.20 5.00
C MET A 116 -3.93 -22.09 3.47
N PHE A 117 -3.76 -20.87 2.94
CA PHE A 117 -3.83 -20.56 1.51
C PHE A 117 -2.68 -19.64 1.07
N PRO A 118 -1.41 -20.13 1.05
CA PRO A 118 -0.25 -19.32 0.64
C PRO A 118 -0.36 -18.73 -0.78
N ALA A 119 -1.07 -19.43 -1.67
CA ALA A 119 -1.27 -19.00 -3.05
C ALA A 119 -2.09 -17.70 -3.17
N GLU A 120 -3.04 -17.46 -2.26
CA GLU A 120 -3.81 -16.21 -2.23
C GLU A 120 -2.93 -15.03 -1.82
N VAL A 121 -2.10 -15.23 -0.78
CA VAL A 121 -1.16 -14.22 -0.29
C VAL A 121 -0.13 -13.87 -1.38
N ALA A 122 0.35 -14.88 -2.10
CA ALA A 122 1.25 -14.71 -3.24
C ALA A 122 0.61 -13.92 -4.38
N ALA A 123 -0.64 -14.24 -4.75
CA ALA A 123 -1.37 -13.52 -5.80
C ALA A 123 -1.64 -12.06 -5.41
N ALA A 124 -1.95 -11.80 -4.14
CA ALA A 124 -2.10 -10.44 -3.61
C ALA A 124 -0.79 -9.64 -3.70
N ALA A 125 0.32 -10.20 -3.24
CA ALA A 125 1.62 -9.52 -3.33
C ALA A 125 2.09 -9.30 -4.78
N LEU A 126 1.82 -10.25 -5.67
CA LEU A 126 2.10 -10.17 -7.12
C LEU A 126 1.40 -8.97 -7.76
N LEU A 127 0.14 -8.75 -7.40
CA LEU A 127 -0.73 -7.74 -7.99
C LEU A 127 -0.80 -6.44 -7.18
N HIS A 128 -0.17 -6.36 -5.99
CA HIS A 128 -0.27 -5.22 -5.08
C HIS A 128 0.08 -3.86 -5.74
N THR A 129 1.03 -3.84 -6.68
CA THR A 129 1.45 -2.63 -7.42
C THR A 129 0.72 -2.42 -8.76
N LEU A 130 -0.54 -2.86 -8.86
CA LEU A 130 -1.36 -2.81 -10.08
C LEU A 130 -1.43 -1.42 -10.73
N GLY A 131 -1.54 -0.36 -9.93
CA GLY A 131 -1.57 1.01 -10.42
C GLY A 131 -0.31 1.40 -11.19
N GLU A 132 0.87 0.97 -10.72
CA GLU A 132 2.14 1.21 -11.41
C GLU A 132 2.19 0.48 -12.75
N PHE A 133 1.78 -0.80 -12.79
CA PHE A 133 1.76 -1.59 -14.01
C PHE A 133 0.89 -0.95 -15.09
N VAL A 134 -0.29 -0.49 -14.72
CA VAL A 134 -1.25 0.12 -15.65
C VAL A 134 -0.76 1.47 -16.17
N LEU A 135 -0.20 2.35 -15.32
CA LEU A 135 0.32 3.64 -15.79
C LEU A 135 1.54 3.47 -16.71
N LEU A 136 2.39 2.49 -16.44
CA LEU A 136 3.49 2.13 -17.34
C LEU A 136 3.00 1.62 -18.69
N ALA A 137 1.97 0.75 -18.69
CA ALA A 137 1.38 0.22 -19.91
C ALA A 137 0.70 1.30 -20.76
N VAL A 138 -0.06 2.21 -20.13
CA VAL A 138 -0.72 3.34 -20.82
C VAL A 138 0.29 4.39 -21.29
N GLY A 139 1.42 4.54 -20.60
CA GLY A 139 2.46 5.50 -20.95
C GLY A 139 2.20 6.91 -20.42
N ASP A 140 1.60 7.03 -19.23
CA ASP A 140 1.43 8.33 -18.58
C ASP A 140 2.80 8.98 -18.33
N ARG A 141 3.02 10.21 -18.81
CA ARG A 141 4.34 10.86 -18.73
C ARG A 141 4.78 11.12 -17.28
N ARG A 142 3.83 11.19 -16.34
CA ARG A 142 4.08 11.45 -14.91
C ARG A 142 4.71 10.26 -14.21
N ILE A 143 4.44 9.02 -14.65
CA ILE A 143 5.00 7.82 -14.01
C ILE A 143 6.53 7.82 -14.05
N ARG A 144 7.12 8.38 -15.09
CA ARG A 144 8.58 8.51 -15.20
C ARG A 144 9.17 9.36 -14.06
N ARG A 145 8.50 10.46 -13.68
CA ARG A 145 8.95 11.30 -12.56
C ARG A 145 8.84 10.57 -11.23
N TYR A 146 7.72 9.87 -11.01
CA TYR A 146 7.53 9.01 -9.85
C TYR A 146 8.67 7.99 -9.72
N LEU A 147 8.96 7.24 -10.81
CA LEU A 147 10.01 6.22 -10.80
C LEU A 147 11.40 6.80 -10.51
N GLN A 148 11.71 8.00 -11.02
CA GLN A 148 12.96 8.68 -10.69
C GLN A 148 13.04 9.03 -9.20
N LEU A 149 11.97 9.58 -8.62
CA LEU A 149 11.92 9.94 -7.21
C LEU A 149 12.12 8.71 -6.32
N VAL A 150 11.39 7.63 -6.58
CA VAL A 150 11.44 6.41 -5.74
C VAL A 150 12.74 5.63 -5.93
N TYR A 151 13.12 5.32 -7.18
CA TYR A 151 14.20 4.36 -7.43
C TYR A 151 15.59 5.00 -7.57
N LEU A 152 15.68 6.29 -7.90
CA LEU A 152 16.98 6.99 -8.01
C LEU A 152 17.25 7.94 -6.84
N HIS A 153 16.22 8.57 -6.30
CA HIS A 153 16.36 9.54 -5.20
C HIS A 153 15.88 9.00 -3.85
N HIS A 154 15.39 7.75 -3.79
CA HIS A 154 14.94 7.10 -2.56
C HIS A 154 13.90 7.92 -1.77
N VAL A 155 13.09 8.69 -2.49
CA VAL A 155 11.93 9.40 -1.94
C VAL A 155 10.87 8.37 -1.58
N LEU A 156 10.13 8.62 -0.49
CA LEU A 156 9.05 7.76 -0.08
C LEU A 156 7.94 7.70 -1.17
N PRO A 157 7.39 6.52 -1.48
CA PRO A 157 6.46 6.36 -2.59
C PRO A 157 5.23 7.29 -2.54
N HIS A 158 4.60 7.44 -1.38
CA HIS A 158 3.46 8.34 -1.19
C HIS A 158 3.84 9.84 -1.32
N GLU A 159 5.08 10.23 -1.02
CA GLU A 159 5.57 11.59 -1.31
C GLU A 159 5.90 11.76 -2.80
N ALA A 160 6.41 10.72 -3.45
CA ALA A 160 6.60 10.72 -4.90
C ALA A 160 5.25 10.78 -5.63
N ASP A 161 4.23 10.07 -5.16
CA ASP A 161 2.85 10.15 -5.64
C ASP A 161 2.33 11.58 -5.49
N TYR A 162 2.56 12.20 -4.33
CA TYR A 162 2.14 13.57 -4.09
C TYR A 162 2.69 14.54 -5.15
N VAL A 163 3.99 14.46 -5.43
CA VAL A 163 4.66 15.42 -6.30
C VAL A 163 4.47 15.11 -7.78
N ALA A 164 4.48 13.83 -8.15
CA ALA A 164 4.46 13.42 -9.55
C ALA A 164 3.03 13.19 -10.09
N LEU A 165 2.11 12.72 -9.25
CA LEU A 165 0.80 12.23 -9.67
C LEU A 165 -0.35 13.10 -9.14
N SER A 166 -1.54 12.89 -9.72
CA SER A 166 -2.78 13.55 -9.27
C SER A 166 -3.52 12.76 -8.19
N ASP A 167 -3.20 11.48 -8.03
CA ASP A 167 -3.76 10.54 -7.06
C ASP A 167 -2.69 9.46 -6.79
N SER A 168 -2.81 8.68 -5.72
CA SER A 168 -1.81 7.67 -5.36
C SER A 168 -1.91 6.41 -6.23
N LEU A 169 -0.77 5.74 -6.45
CA LEU A 169 -0.74 4.48 -7.21
C LEU A 169 -1.50 3.36 -6.48
N GLY A 170 -1.49 3.38 -5.14
CA GLY A 170 -2.26 2.47 -4.31
C GLY A 170 -3.75 2.63 -4.53
N THR A 171 -4.26 3.88 -4.49
CA THR A 171 -5.68 4.18 -4.75
C THR A 171 -6.10 3.79 -6.16
N LEU A 172 -5.28 4.09 -7.18
CA LEU A 172 -5.53 3.67 -8.55
C LEU A 172 -5.59 2.15 -8.67
N GLY A 173 -4.62 1.44 -8.08
CA GLY A 173 -4.55 -0.02 -8.06
C GLY A 173 -5.80 -0.64 -7.43
N TYR A 174 -6.21 -0.16 -6.26
CA TYR A 174 -7.39 -0.64 -5.56
C TYR A 174 -8.67 -0.44 -6.39
N ARG A 175 -8.88 0.76 -6.96
CA ARG A 175 -10.05 1.04 -7.81
C ARG A 175 -10.12 0.12 -9.04
N LEU A 176 -8.97 -0.15 -9.66
CA LEU A 176 -8.88 -1.10 -10.78
C LEU A 176 -9.19 -2.52 -10.32
N ALA A 177 -8.65 -2.95 -9.18
CA ALA A 177 -8.90 -4.27 -8.62
C ALA A 177 -10.40 -4.48 -8.29
N CYS A 178 -11.08 -3.48 -7.73
CA CYS A 178 -12.53 -3.48 -7.56
C CYS A 178 -13.28 -3.54 -8.88
N ARG A 179 -12.89 -2.70 -9.86
CA ARG A 179 -13.57 -2.63 -11.17
C ARG A 179 -13.48 -3.94 -11.96
N TRP A 180 -12.38 -4.67 -11.78
CA TRP A 180 -12.13 -5.98 -12.38
C TRP A 180 -12.57 -7.14 -11.48
N ALA A 181 -13.23 -6.87 -10.35
CA ALA A 181 -13.68 -7.90 -9.41
C ALA A 181 -12.58 -8.93 -9.08
N LEU A 182 -11.35 -8.44 -8.86
CA LEU A 182 -10.23 -9.29 -8.45
C LEU A 182 -10.45 -9.85 -7.05
N PRO A 183 -9.79 -10.97 -6.68
CA PRO A 183 -9.98 -11.60 -5.38
C PRO A 183 -9.88 -10.65 -4.19
N GLU A 184 -10.67 -10.91 -3.14
CA GLU A 184 -10.70 -10.10 -1.91
C GLU A 184 -9.30 -9.90 -1.34
N MET A 185 -8.49 -10.96 -1.24
CA MET A 185 -7.11 -10.88 -0.77
C MET A 185 -6.28 -9.87 -1.58
N VAL A 186 -6.47 -9.79 -2.91
CA VAL A 186 -5.80 -8.82 -3.78
C VAL A 186 -6.30 -7.41 -3.47
N ARG A 187 -7.62 -7.19 -3.45
CA ARG A 187 -8.24 -5.88 -3.19
C ARG A 187 -7.87 -5.35 -1.81
N GLU A 188 -8.06 -6.15 -0.78
CA GLU A 188 -7.89 -5.74 0.62
C GLU A 188 -6.41 -5.58 0.99
N SER A 189 -5.48 -6.25 0.29
CA SER A 189 -4.03 -6.01 0.51
C SER A 189 -3.60 -4.61 0.08
N MET A 190 -4.35 -3.94 -0.80
CA MET A 190 -4.05 -2.58 -1.26
C MET A 190 -4.61 -1.50 -0.33
N ARG A 191 -5.35 -1.89 0.72
CA ARG A 191 -6.00 -0.95 1.64
C ARG A 191 -5.16 -0.83 2.93
N PRO A 192 -4.65 0.37 3.27
CA PRO A 192 -3.70 0.53 4.37
C PRO A 192 -4.20 0.05 5.74
N HIS A 193 -5.46 0.33 6.09
CA HIS A 193 -6.04 -0.05 7.40
C HIS A 193 -6.10 -1.56 7.64
N ASN A 194 -5.97 -2.37 6.60
CA ASN A 194 -5.93 -3.81 6.70
C ASN A 194 -4.55 -4.37 7.13
N ALA A 195 -3.56 -3.50 7.34
CA ALA A 195 -2.24 -3.90 7.85
C ALA A 195 -2.29 -4.56 9.24
N ALA A 196 -3.41 -4.43 9.97
CA ALA A 196 -3.63 -5.15 11.23
C ALA A 196 -3.87 -6.67 11.04
N HIS A 197 -4.16 -7.14 9.83
CA HIS A 197 -4.40 -8.55 9.54
C HIS A 197 -3.14 -9.22 8.97
N SER A 198 -2.60 -10.23 9.67
CA SER A 198 -1.30 -10.85 9.37
C SER A 198 -1.12 -11.31 7.92
N ARG A 199 -2.16 -11.89 7.31
CA ARG A 199 -2.11 -12.35 5.90
C ARG A 199 -1.90 -11.16 4.95
N LEU A 200 -2.70 -10.09 5.13
CA LEU A 200 -2.66 -8.89 4.29
C LEU A 200 -1.36 -8.12 4.52
N LEU A 201 -0.92 -8.04 5.79
CA LEU A 201 0.38 -7.50 6.18
C LEU A 201 1.55 -8.22 5.50
N GLY A 202 1.51 -9.55 5.44
CA GLY A 202 2.51 -10.36 4.74
C GLY A 202 2.63 -10.00 3.25
N ALA A 203 1.50 -9.81 2.57
CA ALA A 203 1.50 -9.38 1.16
C ALA A 203 2.05 -7.95 0.98
N MET A 204 1.66 -7.02 1.86
CA MET A 204 2.15 -5.64 1.86
C MET A 204 3.66 -5.58 2.08
N LEU A 205 4.18 -6.26 3.10
CA LEU A 205 5.60 -6.29 3.44
C LEU A 205 6.43 -6.98 2.35
N ALA A 206 5.93 -8.06 1.75
CA ALA A 206 6.62 -8.72 0.65
C ALA A 206 6.79 -7.78 -0.55
N ASN A 207 5.80 -6.92 -0.81
CA ASN A 207 5.88 -5.91 -1.84
C ASN A 207 6.93 -4.81 -1.53
N GLN A 208 6.93 -4.30 -0.29
CA GLN A 208 7.93 -3.34 0.17
C GLN A 208 9.34 -3.92 0.10
N MET A 209 9.54 -5.14 0.59
CA MET A 209 10.81 -5.85 0.55
C MET A 209 11.31 -6.05 -0.88
N ALA A 210 10.43 -6.42 -1.83
CA ALA A 210 10.80 -6.56 -3.23
C ALA A 210 11.23 -5.23 -3.86
N ARG A 211 10.55 -4.12 -3.53
CA ARG A 211 10.95 -2.77 -3.97
C ARG A 211 12.31 -2.39 -3.41
N ASP A 212 12.50 -2.61 -2.12
CA ASP A 212 13.71 -2.19 -1.44
C ASP A 212 14.91 -3.02 -1.93
N ALA A 213 14.73 -4.33 -2.11
CA ALA A 213 15.72 -5.20 -2.73
C ALA A 213 16.12 -4.72 -4.14
N CYS A 214 15.14 -4.44 -5.02
CA CYS A 214 15.40 -3.94 -6.37
C CYS A 214 16.00 -2.52 -6.43
N SER A 215 15.97 -1.78 -5.31
CA SER A 215 16.61 -0.47 -5.14
C SER A 215 17.92 -0.50 -4.34
N GLY A 216 18.41 -1.71 -4.02
CA GLY A 216 19.67 -1.91 -3.32
C GLY A 216 19.63 -1.61 -1.82
N TRP A 217 18.47 -1.80 -1.17
CA TRP A 217 18.29 -1.66 0.27
C TRP A 217 18.52 -0.24 0.80
N ARG A 218 18.06 0.77 0.04
CA ARG A 218 18.28 2.19 0.34
C ARG A 218 17.02 2.93 0.77
N HIS A 219 15.90 2.23 0.89
CA HIS A 219 14.64 2.86 1.27
C HIS A 219 14.72 3.36 2.72
N PRO A 220 14.25 4.60 3.01
CA PRO A 220 14.43 5.20 4.33
C PRO A 220 13.76 4.45 5.49
N LEU A 221 12.68 3.72 5.21
CA LEU A 221 11.93 2.99 6.24
C LEU A 221 12.28 1.50 6.32
N LEU A 222 13.30 1.06 5.58
CA LEU A 222 13.67 -0.34 5.44
C LEU A 222 13.87 -1.06 6.79
N GLY A 223 14.56 -0.43 7.74
CA GLY A 223 14.79 -1.04 9.06
C GLY A 223 13.47 -1.37 9.77
N ARG A 224 12.48 -0.49 9.69
CA ARG A 224 11.14 -0.70 10.28
C ARG A 224 10.41 -1.86 9.62
N ASP A 225 10.47 -1.94 8.29
CA ASP A 225 9.82 -3.01 7.53
C ASP A 225 10.49 -4.37 7.78
N LEU A 226 11.82 -4.40 7.96
CA LEU A 226 12.59 -5.60 8.33
C LEU A 226 12.24 -6.10 9.73
N TRP A 227 12.13 -5.20 10.71
CA TRP A 227 11.72 -5.56 12.06
C TRP A 227 10.27 -6.04 12.08
N LEU A 228 9.36 -5.37 11.37
CA LEU A 228 7.97 -5.79 11.29
C LEU A 228 7.82 -7.16 10.60
N ALA A 229 8.61 -7.43 9.56
CA ALA A 229 8.67 -8.75 8.94
C ALA A 229 9.25 -9.83 9.88
N SER A 230 10.23 -9.47 10.72
CA SER A 230 10.79 -10.37 11.74
C SER A 230 9.74 -10.72 12.81
N GLU A 231 9.00 -9.72 13.29
CA GLU A 231 7.89 -9.89 14.23
C GLU A 231 6.77 -10.74 13.63
N LEU A 232 6.34 -10.43 12.41
CA LEU A 232 5.27 -11.16 11.70
C LEU A 232 5.59 -12.65 11.53
N LEU A 233 6.86 -12.98 11.24
CA LEU A 233 7.28 -14.35 10.97
C LEU A 233 7.84 -15.07 12.20
N GLU A 234 7.92 -14.39 13.34
CA GLU A 234 8.55 -14.89 14.57
C GLU A 234 10.00 -15.36 14.33
N LEU A 235 10.75 -14.61 13.50
CA LEU A 235 12.12 -14.93 13.13
C LEU A 235 13.10 -13.94 13.75
N SER A 236 14.32 -14.42 14.05
CA SER A 236 15.43 -13.50 14.30
C SER A 236 15.80 -12.74 13.02
N PRO A 237 16.36 -11.52 13.14
CA PRO A 237 16.88 -10.77 12.00
C PRO A 237 17.82 -11.57 11.08
N ASP A 238 18.69 -12.42 11.63
CA ASP A 238 19.58 -13.29 10.85
C ASP A 238 18.80 -14.38 10.09
N ALA A 239 17.80 -15.00 10.73
CA ALA A 239 16.96 -15.99 10.08
C ALA A 239 16.11 -15.39 8.95
N LEU A 240 15.57 -14.19 9.17
CA LEU A 240 14.89 -13.42 8.12
C LEU A 240 15.84 -13.13 6.95
N THR A 241 17.06 -12.68 7.24
CA THR A 241 18.08 -12.38 6.23
C THR A 241 18.36 -13.58 5.33
N LEU A 242 18.62 -14.74 5.93
CA LEU A 242 18.88 -15.99 5.20
C LEU A 242 17.69 -16.38 4.32
N ARG A 243 16.47 -16.26 4.86
CA ARG A 243 15.23 -16.59 4.15
C ARG A 243 15.00 -15.69 2.93
N VAL A 244 15.06 -14.37 3.13
CA VAL A 244 14.92 -13.39 2.03
C VAL A 244 15.97 -13.66 0.96
N ASN A 245 17.24 -13.79 1.33
CA ASN A 245 18.34 -14.00 0.37
C ASN A 245 18.21 -15.27 -0.47
N ARG A 246 17.65 -16.35 0.10
CA ARG A 246 17.33 -17.57 -0.66
C ARG A 246 16.31 -17.30 -1.76
N VAL A 247 15.23 -16.57 -1.45
CA VAL A 247 14.22 -16.19 -2.45
C VAL A 247 14.84 -15.26 -3.50
N LEU A 248 15.65 -14.27 -3.10
CA LEU A 248 16.31 -13.36 -4.05
C LEU A 248 17.20 -14.10 -5.04
N ALA A 249 18.00 -15.06 -4.55
CA ALA A 249 18.89 -15.86 -5.40
C ALA A 249 18.11 -16.68 -6.43
N LEU A 250 17.07 -17.41 -5.98
CA LEU A 250 16.20 -18.20 -6.84
C LEU A 250 15.51 -17.33 -7.90
N MET A 251 14.98 -16.19 -7.49
CA MET A 251 14.23 -15.30 -8.39
C MET A 251 15.14 -14.63 -9.41
N ARG A 252 16.37 -14.26 -9.03
CA ARG A 252 17.36 -13.69 -9.95
C ARG A 252 17.75 -14.67 -11.05
N GLU A 253 17.87 -15.96 -10.73
CA GLU A 253 18.15 -17.01 -11.72
C GLU A 253 16.97 -17.19 -12.70
N ARG A 254 15.75 -17.25 -12.16
CA ARG A 254 14.53 -17.49 -12.96
C ARG A 254 14.10 -16.28 -13.79
N HIS A 255 14.44 -15.07 -13.35
CA HIS A 255 14.08 -13.81 -14.02
C HIS A 255 15.30 -12.92 -14.26
N PRO A 256 16.03 -13.10 -15.37
CA PRO A 256 17.27 -12.38 -15.65
C PRO A 256 17.15 -10.85 -15.62
N VAL A 257 15.96 -10.31 -15.92
CA VAL A 257 15.70 -8.86 -15.86
C VAL A 257 15.90 -8.28 -14.45
N LEU A 258 15.78 -9.09 -13.38
CA LEU A 258 16.09 -8.64 -12.03
C LEU A 258 17.57 -8.28 -11.87
N ALA A 259 18.47 -8.89 -12.64
CA ALA A 259 19.89 -8.56 -12.64
C ALA A 259 20.19 -7.18 -13.27
N GLU A 260 19.24 -6.60 -14.02
CA GLU A 260 19.34 -5.23 -14.54
C GLU A 260 18.92 -4.16 -13.51
N THR A 261 18.42 -4.59 -12.35
CA THR A 261 18.04 -3.73 -11.21
C THR A 261 19.17 -3.64 -10.20
N ALA A 262 18.97 -2.89 -9.10
CA ALA A 262 19.95 -2.83 -8.00
C ALA A 262 19.83 -4.01 -7.01
N LEU A 263 19.28 -5.15 -7.46
CA LEU A 263 19.04 -6.32 -6.62
C LEU A 263 20.34 -6.88 -6.03
N THR A 264 20.49 -6.74 -4.72
CA THR A 264 21.61 -7.27 -3.94
C THR A 264 21.11 -8.13 -2.78
N PRO A 265 21.93 -9.03 -2.22
CA PRO A 265 21.59 -9.73 -0.99
C PRO A 265 21.36 -8.74 0.16
N LEU A 266 20.32 -8.98 0.96
CA LEU A 266 20.08 -8.31 2.23
C LEU A 266 21.28 -8.55 3.16
N PRO A 267 21.99 -7.51 3.63
CA PRO A 267 23.07 -7.69 4.59
C PRO A 267 22.52 -8.11 5.95
N THR A 268 23.28 -8.93 6.68
CA THR A 268 22.94 -9.28 8.07
C THR A 268 23.09 -8.07 8.99
N PRO A 269 22.39 -8.04 10.14
CA PRO A 269 22.54 -6.97 11.14
C PRO A 269 23.99 -6.76 11.55
N ALA A 270 24.77 -7.84 11.70
CA ALA A 270 26.18 -7.76 12.06
C ALA A 270 27.05 -7.09 10.98
N ARG A 271 26.71 -7.23 9.70
CA ARG A 271 27.49 -6.67 8.57
C ARG A 271 27.09 -5.23 8.24
N ALA A 272 25.81 -4.89 8.38
CA ALA A 272 25.32 -3.55 8.12
C ALA A 272 24.23 -3.16 9.15
N PRO A 273 24.62 -2.79 10.39
CA PRO A 273 23.66 -2.43 11.43
C PRO A 273 22.71 -1.30 11.01
N SER A 274 23.19 -0.35 10.21
CA SER A 274 22.39 0.78 9.72
C SER A 274 21.22 0.40 8.82
N VAL A 275 21.29 -0.74 8.12
CA VAL A 275 20.16 -1.26 7.31
C VAL A 275 19.01 -1.73 8.21
N TRP A 276 19.34 -2.16 9.43
CA TRP A 276 18.41 -2.70 10.42
C TRP A 276 18.04 -1.68 11.50
N ASP A 277 18.49 -0.43 11.36
CA ASP A 277 18.25 0.62 12.33
C ASP A 277 16.82 1.14 12.23
N LEU A 278 16.11 1.15 13.36
CA LEU A 278 14.75 1.68 13.49
C LEU A 278 14.71 3.22 13.51
N ARG A 279 15.85 3.85 13.84
CA ARG A 279 15.96 5.27 14.18
C ARG A 279 16.54 6.14 13.07
N VAL A 280 16.77 5.62 11.87
CA VAL A 280 17.30 6.44 10.77
C VAL A 280 16.31 7.57 10.49
N PRO A 281 16.65 8.85 10.78
CA PRO A 281 15.73 9.95 10.57
C PRO A 281 15.54 10.12 9.08
N TYR A 282 14.28 10.11 8.61
CA TYR A 282 14.02 10.41 7.21
C TYR A 282 14.27 11.89 6.95
N GLN A 283 15.38 12.19 6.26
CA GLN A 283 15.65 13.50 5.73
C GLN A 283 14.84 13.67 4.45
N ALA A 284 13.68 14.32 4.56
CA ALA A 284 12.83 14.58 3.41
C ALA A 284 13.60 15.43 2.38
N PRO A 285 13.75 14.95 1.12
CA PRO A 285 14.45 15.72 0.09
C PRO A 285 13.74 17.04 -0.25
N PHE A 286 12.45 17.12 0.07
CA PHE A 286 11.62 18.31 -0.02
C PHE A 286 10.47 18.20 0.99
N CYS A 287 9.94 19.34 1.41
CA CYS A 287 8.69 19.40 2.15
C CYS A 287 7.51 19.51 1.18
N LEU A 288 6.41 18.82 1.48
CA LEU A 288 5.20 18.92 0.67
C LEU A 288 4.62 20.35 0.79
N ALA A 289 4.44 21.02 -0.33
CA ALA A 289 3.86 22.36 -0.36
C ALA A 289 2.33 22.28 -0.34
N PRO A 290 1.63 23.06 0.50
CA PRO A 290 0.17 23.14 0.49
C PRO A 290 -0.38 23.48 -0.90
N ARG A 291 -1.44 22.78 -1.32
CA ARG A 291 -2.09 22.99 -2.61
C ARG A 291 -3.42 23.71 -2.46
N GLY A 292 -3.39 25.04 -2.57
CA GLY A 292 -4.58 25.88 -2.42
C GLY A 292 -5.73 25.50 -3.37
N ASP A 293 -5.42 25.03 -4.57
CA ASP A 293 -6.42 24.54 -5.52
C ASP A 293 -7.10 23.24 -5.06
N GLU A 294 -6.35 22.33 -4.43
CA GLU A 294 -6.91 21.11 -3.83
C GLU A 294 -7.67 21.39 -2.54
N LEU A 295 -7.21 22.35 -1.73
CA LEU A 295 -7.95 22.81 -0.56
C LEU A 295 -9.31 23.39 -0.94
N ALA A 296 -9.36 24.28 -1.95
CA ALA A 296 -10.61 24.84 -2.44
C ALA A 296 -11.55 23.76 -3.01
N ARG A 297 -11.01 22.78 -3.74
CA ARG A 297 -11.79 21.62 -4.23
C ARG A 297 -12.33 20.76 -3.09
N CYS A 298 -11.55 20.53 -2.04
CA CYS A 298 -11.99 19.80 -0.85
C CYS A 298 -13.20 20.49 -0.22
N ARG A 299 -13.10 21.79 0.07
CA ARG A 299 -14.20 22.58 0.65
C ARG A 299 -15.48 22.48 -0.18
N CYS A 300 -15.36 22.68 -1.49
CA CYS A 300 -16.49 22.58 -2.40
C CYS A 300 -17.10 21.16 -2.48
N ARG A 301 -16.29 20.10 -2.32
CA ARG A 301 -16.80 18.72 -2.24
C ARG A 301 -17.53 18.46 -0.93
N LEU A 302 -16.98 18.88 0.21
CA LEU A 302 -17.65 18.77 1.51
C LEU A 302 -19.01 19.46 1.51
N GLU A 303 -19.13 20.64 0.90
CA GLU A 303 -20.41 21.35 0.73
C GLU A 303 -21.43 20.58 -0.11
N ARG A 304 -20.98 19.97 -1.21
CA ARG A 304 -21.84 19.21 -2.14
C ARG A 304 -22.23 17.84 -1.61
N GLU A 305 -21.41 17.26 -0.73
CA GLU A 305 -21.63 15.94 -0.13
C GLU A 305 -22.54 16.00 1.12
N GLN A 306 -23.33 17.07 1.29
CA GLN A 306 -24.39 17.11 2.31
C GLN A 306 -25.35 15.93 2.12
N GLY A 307 -25.40 15.03 3.12
CA GLY A 307 -26.17 13.76 3.06
C GLY A 307 -25.46 12.59 2.36
N GLY A 308 -24.17 12.74 2.03
CA GLY A 308 -23.32 11.65 1.54
C GLY A 308 -22.95 10.63 2.62
N SER A 309 -22.34 9.52 2.19
CA SER A 309 -21.79 8.51 3.12
C SER A 309 -20.62 9.08 3.94
N ASP A 310 -20.59 8.76 5.23
CA ASP A 310 -19.51 9.10 6.17
C ASP A 310 -18.11 8.82 5.60
N GLU A 311 -17.92 7.67 4.94
CA GLU A 311 -16.64 7.29 4.36
C GLU A 311 -16.18 8.28 3.29
N ARG A 312 -17.10 8.85 2.50
CA ARG A 312 -16.77 9.86 1.48
C ARG A 312 -16.37 11.19 2.11
N LEU A 313 -17.13 11.65 3.11
CA LEU A 313 -16.82 12.88 3.84
C LEU A 313 -15.45 12.79 4.52
N LEU A 314 -15.17 11.67 5.20
CA LEU A 314 -13.88 11.41 5.84
C LEU A 314 -12.75 11.32 4.82
N THR A 315 -12.96 10.63 3.70
CA THR A 315 -11.97 10.56 2.61
C THR A 315 -11.68 11.95 2.06
N THR A 316 -12.71 12.76 1.80
CA THR A 316 -12.57 14.15 1.34
C THR A 316 -11.80 15.00 2.35
N LEU A 317 -12.11 14.89 3.65
CA LEU A 317 -11.36 15.53 4.74
C LEU A 317 -9.88 15.16 4.69
N LEU A 318 -9.56 13.86 4.70
CA LEU A 318 -8.17 13.37 4.73
C LEU A 318 -7.38 13.83 3.50
N TYR A 319 -7.98 13.81 2.30
CA TYR A 319 -7.35 14.38 1.10
C TYR A 319 -7.15 15.89 1.21
N GLY A 320 -8.10 16.62 1.81
CA GLY A 320 -7.97 18.06 2.07
C GLY A 320 -6.81 18.39 3.01
N LEU A 321 -6.63 17.59 4.06
CA LEU A 321 -5.53 17.72 5.00
C LEU A 321 -4.19 17.36 4.34
N HIS A 322 -4.13 16.21 3.66
CA HIS A 322 -2.90 15.74 3.01
C HIS A 322 -2.49 16.66 1.86
N ARG A 323 -3.39 16.92 0.91
CA ARG A 323 -3.09 17.66 -0.31
C ARG A 323 -3.26 19.16 -0.15
N GLY A 324 -4.37 19.57 0.43
CA GLY A 324 -4.69 20.99 0.62
C GLY A 324 -3.74 21.67 1.59
N LEU A 325 -3.45 21.05 2.74
CA LEU A 325 -2.52 21.59 3.75
C LEU A 325 -1.10 21.05 3.63
N GLY A 326 -0.85 20.08 2.74
CA GLY A 326 0.46 19.49 2.54
C GLY A 326 0.90 18.52 3.63
N LEU A 327 0.02 18.04 4.53
CA LEU A 327 0.42 17.11 5.59
C LEU A 327 0.90 15.77 5.01
N ASN A 328 1.96 15.17 5.55
CA ASN A 328 2.60 13.99 4.95
C ASN A 328 1.80 12.71 5.22
N ARG A 329 1.44 12.46 6.47
CA ARG A 329 0.54 11.36 6.86
C ARG A 329 -0.71 11.95 7.47
N VAL A 330 -1.87 11.48 7.02
CA VAL A 330 -3.16 11.81 7.64
C VAL A 330 -3.92 10.51 7.84
N ALA A 331 -4.45 10.31 9.05
CA ALA A 331 -5.17 9.11 9.41
C ALA A 331 -6.44 9.45 10.18
N PHE A 332 -7.46 8.61 10.00
CA PHE A 332 -8.64 8.59 10.84
C PHE A 332 -8.72 7.26 11.58
N PHE A 333 -8.83 7.35 12.90
CA PHE A 333 -9.06 6.22 13.78
C PHE A 333 -10.47 6.29 14.34
N THR A 334 -11.27 5.25 14.11
CA THR A 334 -12.61 5.16 14.70
C THR A 334 -12.52 4.85 16.19
N CYS A 335 -13.42 5.43 16.98
CA CYS A 335 -13.52 5.19 18.41
C CYS A 335 -14.71 4.25 18.68
N ALA A 336 -14.45 3.12 19.34
CA ALA A 336 -15.52 2.21 19.74
C ALA A 336 -16.39 2.84 20.86
N PRO A 337 -17.73 2.76 20.77
CA PRO A 337 -18.62 3.27 21.81
C PRO A 337 -18.48 2.40 23.07
N GLY A 338 -17.86 2.96 24.11
CA GLY A 338 -17.71 2.32 25.41
C GLY A 338 -16.27 2.33 25.91
N ASP A 339 -15.44 1.44 25.37
CA ASP A 339 -14.05 1.27 25.83
C ASP A 339 -13.08 2.30 25.24
N ARG A 340 -13.55 3.22 24.38
CA ARG A 340 -12.76 4.26 23.71
C ARG A 340 -11.53 3.73 22.96
N THR A 341 -11.57 2.47 22.54
CA THR A 341 -10.46 1.89 21.80
C THR A 341 -10.47 2.41 20.37
N LEU A 342 -9.33 2.95 19.94
CA LEU A 342 -9.13 3.44 18.59
C LEU A 342 -8.77 2.31 17.63
N SER A 343 -9.48 2.22 16.50
CA SER A 343 -9.25 1.22 15.44
C SER A 343 -8.92 1.88 14.09
N PRO A 344 -8.02 1.31 13.26
CA PRO A 344 -7.55 1.95 12.03
C PRO A 344 -8.71 1.97 11.04
N GLN A 345 -8.99 3.12 10.41
CA GLN A 345 -10.10 3.18 9.45
C GLN A 345 -9.70 3.76 8.10
N LEU A 346 -9.07 4.93 8.06
CA LEU A 346 -8.70 5.59 6.80
C LEU A 346 -7.32 6.22 6.89
N PHE A 347 -6.60 6.20 5.78
CA PHE A 347 -5.21 6.65 5.68
C PHE A 347 -4.96 7.32 4.33
N VAL A 348 -4.26 8.45 4.34
CA VAL A 348 -3.77 9.13 3.14
C VAL A 348 -2.33 9.58 3.40
N GLY A 349 -1.42 9.24 2.49
CA GLY A 349 0.00 9.59 2.60
C GLY A 349 0.84 8.64 3.47
N SER A 350 0.30 7.46 3.76
CA SER A 350 0.97 6.37 4.51
C SER A 350 0.73 4.99 3.89
N GLU A 351 0.28 4.91 2.63
CA GLU A 351 -0.12 3.67 1.98
C GLU A 351 0.98 2.59 1.95
N PHE A 352 2.25 3.00 2.04
CA PHE A 352 3.42 2.13 2.03
C PHE A 352 4.10 2.04 3.41
N GLU A 353 3.37 2.33 4.50
CA GLU A 353 3.86 2.27 5.89
C GLU A 353 2.99 1.33 6.74
N PRO A 354 3.01 0.02 6.49
CA PRO A 354 2.16 -0.93 7.20
C PRO A 354 2.39 -0.91 8.72
N GLY A 355 3.61 -0.62 9.18
CA GLY A 355 3.92 -0.49 10.60
C GLY A 355 3.18 0.66 11.30
N PHE A 356 2.94 1.77 10.59
CA PHE A 356 2.08 2.84 11.08
C PHE A 356 0.60 2.44 10.96
N ASN A 357 0.20 1.89 9.82
CA ASN A 357 -1.19 1.60 9.50
C ASN A 357 -1.82 0.48 10.37
N GLN A 358 -1.03 -0.49 10.83
CA GLN A 358 -1.50 -1.53 11.76
C GLN A 358 -1.94 -0.94 13.13
N GLY A 359 -1.48 0.27 13.47
CA GLY A 359 -1.89 0.97 14.69
C GLY A 359 -1.38 0.33 16.00
N GLY A 360 -0.34 -0.49 15.96
CA GLY A 360 0.22 -1.16 17.14
C GLY A 360 0.76 -0.20 18.21
N TRP A 361 1.03 1.06 17.84
CA TRP A 361 1.47 2.12 18.75
C TRP A 361 0.36 2.61 19.70
N ARG A 362 -0.92 2.40 19.37
CA ARG A 362 -2.05 2.94 20.14
C ARG A 362 -2.19 2.35 21.53
N HIS A 363 -1.93 1.05 21.68
CA HIS A 363 -2.00 0.41 23.00
C HIS A 363 -0.97 0.99 23.98
N ARG A 364 0.18 1.43 23.48
CA ARG A 364 1.25 2.03 24.29
C ARG A 364 1.00 3.51 24.59
N ALA A 365 0.25 4.18 23.72
CA ALA A 365 -0.10 5.59 23.83
C ALA A 365 -1.48 5.81 24.49
N ARG A 366 -2.02 4.84 25.23
CA ARG A 366 -3.42 4.86 25.65
C ARG A 366 -3.80 6.11 26.45
N ALA A 367 -3.01 6.47 27.45
CA ALA A 367 -3.26 7.65 28.28
C ALA A 367 -3.26 8.95 27.46
N LEU A 368 -2.28 9.09 26.54
CA LEU A 368 -2.22 10.23 25.62
C LEU A 368 -3.45 10.27 24.71
N LEU A 369 -3.89 9.12 24.18
CA LEU A 369 -5.05 9.05 23.29
C LEU A 369 -6.35 9.36 24.02
N ASP A 370 -6.50 8.92 25.28
CA ASP A 370 -7.66 9.27 26.10
C ASP A 370 -7.71 10.78 26.37
N GLU A 371 -6.56 11.42 26.64
CA GLU A 371 -6.47 12.90 26.77
C GLU A 371 -6.83 13.61 25.46
N LEU A 372 -6.34 13.11 24.32
CA LEU A 372 -6.63 13.68 23.00
C LEU A 372 -8.10 13.54 22.60
N LEU A 373 -8.78 12.46 23.00
CA LEU A 373 -10.21 12.26 22.72
C LEU A 373 -11.12 13.21 23.52
N GLU A 374 -10.65 13.72 24.66
CA GLU A 374 -11.36 14.71 25.49
C GLU A 374 -11.03 16.16 25.11
N ALA A 375 -10.06 16.38 24.24
CA ALA A 375 -9.62 17.72 23.86
C ALA A 375 -10.77 18.49 23.15
N PRO A 376 -10.99 19.77 23.48
CA PRO A 376 -12.07 20.56 22.87
C PRO A 376 -11.77 20.99 21.42
N GLY A 377 -10.58 20.71 20.91
CA GLY A 377 -10.09 21.21 19.63
C GLY A 377 -8.84 20.49 19.15
N VAL A 378 -8.14 21.11 18.21
CA VAL A 378 -6.83 20.61 17.76
C VAL A 378 -5.83 20.67 18.89
N VAL A 379 -5.01 19.62 18.98
CA VAL A 379 -3.88 19.53 19.88
C VAL A 379 -2.63 19.23 19.07
N ARG A 380 -1.61 20.05 19.26
CA ARG A 380 -0.25 19.75 18.84
C ARG A 380 0.46 18.97 19.94
N VAL A 381 0.87 17.75 19.62
CA VAL A 381 1.65 16.88 20.50
C VAL A 381 3.11 16.91 20.06
N GLY A 382 4.04 17.04 21.01
CA GLY A 382 5.48 17.06 20.75
C GLY A 382 6.04 18.47 20.59
N ASP A 383 7.04 18.64 19.71
CA ASP A 383 7.72 19.90 19.48
C ASP A 383 6.72 21.05 19.25
N GLY A 384 6.87 22.16 19.96
CA GLY A 384 5.99 23.34 19.88
C GLY A 384 4.55 23.13 20.38
N GLY A 385 4.22 21.98 20.96
CA GLY A 385 2.91 21.63 21.51
C GLY A 385 2.80 21.80 23.02
N THR A 386 1.58 21.73 23.55
CA THR A 386 1.30 21.74 24.99
C THR A 386 1.42 20.36 25.64
N ILE A 387 1.27 19.30 24.85
CA ILE A 387 1.42 17.91 25.30
C ILE A 387 2.74 17.36 24.79
N ALA A 388 3.57 16.81 25.68
CA ALA A 388 4.83 16.19 25.30
C ALA A 388 4.59 14.87 24.53
N LEU A 389 5.42 14.61 23.52
CA LEU A 389 5.44 13.34 22.81
C LEU A 389 6.38 12.36 23.53
N PRO A 390 5.90 11.23 24.07
CA PRO A 390 6.78 10.26 24.71
C PRO A 390 7.82 9.69 23.73
N ASP A 391 9.07 9.54 24.16
CA ASP A 391 10.19 9.10 23.31
C ASP A 391 9.91 7.77 22.60
N GLU A 392 9.28 6.80 23.28
CA GLU A 392 8.90 5.52 22.68
C GLU A 392 7.89 5.68 21.53
N LEU A 393 6.98 6.64 21.66
CA LEU A 393 5.98 6.92 20.62
C LEU A 393 6.59 7.74 19.48
N ALA A 394 7.42 8.74 19.79
CA ALA A 394 8.22 9.47 18.81
C ALA A 394 9.06 8.51 17.95
N GLU A 395 9.72 7.54 18.58
CA GLU A 395 10.51 6.52 17.88
C GLU A 395 9.65 5.70 16.92
N ARG A 396 8.50 5.19 17.37
CA ARG A 396 7.62 4.36 16.54
C ARG A 396 6.96 5.14 15.40
N LEU A 397 6.48 6.35 15.68
CA LEU A 397 5.89 7.20 14.65
C LEU A 397 6.96 7.75 13.71
N GLY A 398 8.18 7.94 14.19
CA GLY A 398 9.27 8.58 13.44
C GLY A 398 9.05 10.07 13.24
N VAL A 399 8.42 10.74 14.21
CA VAL A 399 8.16 12.18 14.21
C VAL A 399 8.42 12.76 15.59
N ASP A 400 8.70 14.05 15.62
CA ASP A 400 8.86 14.87 16.83
C ASP A 400 7.59 15.63 17.20
N ALA A 401 6.68 15.86 16.24
CA ALA A 401 5.38 16.45 16.46
C ALA A 401 4.30 15.92 15.52
N PHE A 402 3.06 15.95 15.99
CA PHE A 402 1.86 15.72 15.18
C PHE A 402 0.68 16.55 15.67
N LEU A 403 -0.32 16.71 14.81
CA LEU A 403 -1.62 17.28 15.12
C LEU A 403 -2.63 16.16 15.33
N ALA A 404 -3.46 16.30 16.36
CA ALA A 404 -4.61 15.43 16.58
C ALA A 404 -5.84 16.24 16.96
N MET A 405 -7.01 15.81 16.51
CA MET A 405 -8.29 16.41 16.90
C MET A 405 -9.38 15.34 16.90
N PRO A 406 -10.20 15.24 17.96
CA PRO A 406 -11.37 14.39 17.93
C PRO A 406 -12.33 14.85 16.83
N LEU A 407 -13.03 13.89 16.23
CA LEU A 407 -14.09 14.15 15.27
C LEU A 407 -15.42 13.81 15.93
N TRP A 408 -16.37 14.73 15.91
CA TRP A 408 -17.65 14.56 16.61
C TRP A 408 -18.82 14.34 15.65
N ARG A 409 -19.85 13.68 16.19
CA ARG A 409 -21.19 13.58 15.63
C ARG A 409 -22.19 13.73 16.77
N GLY A 410 -23.01 14.77 16.74
CA GLY A 410 -24.08 14.91 17.74
C GLY A 410 -23.61 15.01 19.18
N GLY A 411 -22.41 15.54 19.42
CA GLY A 411 -21.78 15.57 20.74
C GLY A 411 -21.08 14.27 21.17
N ALA A 412 -21.18 13.18 20.40
CA ALA A 412 -20.41 11.98 20.60
C ALA A 412 -19.10 12.00 19.79
N VAL A 413 -18.02 11.49 20.36
CA VAL A 413 -16.73 11.36 19.65
C VAL A 413 -16.79 10.14 18.72
N LEU A 414 -16.73 10.39 17.42
CA LEU A 414 -16.70 9.35 16.39
C LEU A 414 -15.30 8.73 16.25
N GLY A 415 -14.25 9.51 16.50
CA GLY A 415 -12.88 9.07 16.29
C GLY A 415 -11.85 10.17 16.48
N LEU A 416 -10.61 9.88 16.12
CA LEU A 416 -9.48 10.79 16.18
C LEU A 416 -8.90 11.00 14.77
N VAL A 417 -8.79 12.26 14.35
CA VAL A 417 -8.04 12.66 13.15
C VAL A 417 -6.61 12.93 13.57
N TYR A 418 -5.66 12.28 12.90
CA TYR A 418 -4.22 12.42 13.12
C TYR A 418 -3.56 13.00 11.86
N ALA A 419 -2.59 13.90 12.02
CA ALA A 419 -1.72 14.30 10.92
C ALA A 419 -0.32 14.73 11.34
N ASP A 420 0.69 14.44 10.50
CA ASP A 420 2.08 14.87 10.72
C ASP A 420 2.78 15.29 9.44
N ARG A 421 4.04 15.74 9.57
CA ARG A 421 4.91 16.15 8.46
C ARG A 421 6.07 15.19 8.18
N ARG A 422 6.12 14.04 8.86
CA ARG A 422 7.17 13.00 8.85
C ARG A 422 8.59 13.45 9.21
N SER A 423 9.04 14.61 8.75
CA SER A 423 10.41 15.09 8.92
C SER A 423 10.43 16.39 9.72
N VAL A 424 11.39 16.47 10.64
CA VAL A 424 11.65 17.63 11.50
C VAL A 424 11.94 18.90 10.68
N CYS A 425 12.50 18.75 9.48
CA CYS A 425 12.75 19.89 8.58
C CYS A 425 11.47 20.49 7.99
N CYS A 426 10.34 19.80 8.10
CA CYS A 426 9.04 20.22 7.59
C CYS A 426 8.14 20.66 8.74
N HIS A 427 8.38 21.85 9.28
CA HIS A 427 7.68 22.34 10.47
C HIS A 427 6.15 22.37 10.31
N LEU A 428 5.46 22.02 11.41
CA LEU A 428 4.07 22.38 11.65
C LEU A 428 4.04 23.83 12.14
N ASP A 429 3.30 24.69 11.46
CA ASP A 429 3.09 26.08 11.85
C ASP A 429 1.65 26.34 12.33
N ALA A 430 1.45 27.47 13.01
CA ALA A 430 0.14 27.85 13.55
C ALA A 430 -0.94 28.03 12.46
N GLY A 431 -0.54 28.35 11.22
CA GLY A 431 -1.46 28.48 10.08
C GLY A 431 -2.00 27.12 9.65
N VAL A 432 -1.14 26.11 9.55
CA VAL A 432 -1.52 24.71 9.28
C VAL A 432 -2.43 24.19 10.39
N GLU A 433 -2.09 24.44 11.66
CA GLU A 433 -2.90 24.02 12.82
C GLU A 433 -4.31 24.65 12.79
N THR A 434 -4.41 25.95 12.51
CA THR A 434 -5.69 26.65 12.40
C THR A 434 -6.55 26.08 11.26
N GLN A 435 -5.94 25.82 10.10
CA GLN A 435 -6.66 25.28 8.95
C GLN A 435 -7.05 23.80 9.13
N PHE A 436 -6.21 23.02 9.81
CA PHE A 436 -6.51 21.65 10.20
C PHE A 436 -7.76 21.64 11.09
N ALA A 437 -7.78 22.45 12.16
CA ALA A 437 -8.93 22.57 13.05
C ALA A 437 -10.21 22.97 12.31
N ALA A 438 -10.11 23.99 11.44
CA ALA A 438 -11.25 24.47 10.67
C ALA A 438 -11.88 23.40 9.77
N LEU A 439 -11.05 22.57 9.11
CA LEU A 439 -11.56 21.47 8.27
C LEU A 439 -12.21 20.36 9.10
N VAL A 440 -11.60 19.96 10.22
CA VAL A 440 -12.14 18.89 11.09
C VAL A 440 -13.46 19.34 11.75
N LEU A 441 -13.54 20.59 12.22
CA LEU A 441 -14.77 21.17 12.75
C LEU A 441 -15.88 21.19 11.70
N TRP A 442 -15.58 21.66 10.49
CA TRP A 442 -16.56 21.70 9.42
C TRP A 442 -17.08 20.31 9.04
N THR A 443 -16.20 19.31 8.96
CA THR A 443 -16.62 17.93 8.72
C THR A 443 -17.50 17.40 9.88
N SER A 444 -17.19 17.73 11.13
CA SER A 444 -18.01 17.35 12.30
C SER A 444 -19.42 17.96 12.23
N GLU A 445 -19.54 19.22 11.81
CA GLU A 445 -20.85 19.87 11.59
C GLU A 445 -21.66 19.17 10.50
N LEU A 446 -21.03 18.82 9.38
CA LEU A 446 -21.70 18.14 8.27
C LEU A 446 -22.20 16.74 8.67
N LEU A 447 -21.39 15.98 9.41
CA LEU A 447 -21.77 14.67 9.95
C LEU A 447 -22.94 14.77 10.93
N SER A 448 -22.96 15.80 11.78
CA SER A 448 -24.03 16.03 12.75
C SER A 448 -25.36 16.42 12.07
N ARG A 449 -25.29 17.27 11.03
CA ARG A 449 -26.48 17.64 10.22
C ARG A 449 -27.07 16.44 9.47
N ALA A 450 -26.22 15.56 8.92
CA ALA A 450 -26.67 14.35 8.23
C ALA A 450 -27.42 13.37 9.14
N SER A 451 -27.20 13.44 10.46
CA SER A 451 -27.83 12.57 11.45
C SER A 451 -29.19 13.11 11.95
N GLY A 452 -29.59 14.30 11.51
CA GLY A 452 -30.87 14.94 11.91
C GLY A 452 -30.86 15.55 13.31
N GLU A 453 -29.70 15.69 13.94
CA GLU A 453 -29.55 16.14 15.34
C GLU A 453 -29.36 17.66 15.49
N ILE A 454 -29.33 18.40 14.38
CA ILE A 454 -29.37 19.86 14.37
C ILE A 454 -30.52 20.28 13.44
N SER A 455 -31.71 20.41 14.03
CA SER A 455 -32.87 21.10 13.44
C SER A 455 -33.20 22.33 14.27
#